data_AF-A0A2U1QTY1-F1
#
_entry.id   AF-A0A2U1QTY1-F1
#
_cell.length_a   1.000
_cell.length_b   1.000
_cell.length_c   1.000
_cell.angle_alpha   90.00
_cell.angle_beta   90.00
_cell.angle_gamma   90.00
#
_symmetry.space_group_name_H-M   'P 1'
#
loop_
_entity.id
_entity.type
_entity.pdbx_description
1 polymer ?
#
loop_
_entity_poly.entity_id
_entity_poly.type
_entity_poly.pdbx_seq_one_letter_code
_entity_poly.pdbx_strand_id
1 'polypeptide(L)'
;MKELSQTFTNSIFSFQKNQDFNFIPKQKTQLTSMFAQMLQNQKWIFDEKRKLIRIGTTKDRYSIMGITPKIEKNNAYFKLEEVEISLELIKV
;
A
#
# COMPACT_ATOMS: atom_id res chain seq x y z
N MET A 1 14.99 0.96 7.85
CA MET A 1 14.46 2.34 7.65
C MET A 1 14.78 2.89 6.26
N LYS A 2 16.05 3.16 5.91
CA LYS A 2 16.43 3.78 4.62
C LYS A 2 16.03 2.98 3.37
N GLU A 3 16.15 1.65 3.41
CA GLU A 3 15.76 0.80 2.27
C GLU A 3 14.25 0.68 2.09
N LEU A 4 13.49 0.64 3.20
CA LEU A 4 12.03 0.63 3.16
C LEU A 4 11.48 1.96 2.63
N SER A 5 12.00 3.09 3.09
CA SER A 5 11.59 4.39 2.52
C SER A 5 11.89 4.46 1.03
N GLN A 6 13.08 4.05 0.59
CA GLN A 6 13.43 3.97 -0.83
C GLN A 6 12.52 3.06 -1.65
N THR A 7 12.00 1.98 -1.05
CA THR A 7 11.08 1.05 -1.72
C THR A 7 9.78 1.74 -2.11
N PHE A 8 9.23 2.58 -1.22
CA PHE A 8 7.94 3.22 -1.42
C PHE A 8 8.03 4.63 -2.00
N THR A 9 9.19 5.30 -1.93
CA THR A 9 9.39 6.61 -2.54
C THR A 9 9.08 6.58 -4.03
N ASN A 10 8.16 7.44 -4.46
CA ASN A 10 7.66 7.57 -5.84
C ASN A 10 7.00 6.29 -6.40
N SER A 11 6.68 5.32 -5.55
CA SER A 11 5.87 4.16 -5.95
C SER A 11 4.42 4.57 -6.14
N ILE A 12 3.70 3.82 -6.98
CA ILE A 12 2.29 4.06 -7.27
C ILE A 12 1.46 2.93 -6.65
N PHE A 13 0.47 3.32 -5.86
CA PHE A 13 -0.56 2.44 -5.33
C PHE A 13 -1.85 2.68 -6.12
N SER A 14 -2.32 1.68 -6.85
CA SER A 14 -3.52 1.79 -7.69
C SER A 14 -4.65 0.93 -7.11
N PHE A 15 -5.74 1.60 -6.74
CA PHE A 15 -6.95 0.98 -6.20
C PHE A 15 -8.06 1.04 -7.25
N GLN A 16 -8.30 -0.06 -7.96
CA GLN A 16 -9.28 -0.10 -9.04
C GLN A 16 -10.70 -0.39 -8.53
N LYS A 17 -11.73 0.07 -9.27
CA LYS A 17 -13.15 -0.15 -8.90
C LYS A 17 -13.55 -1.62 -8.82
N ASN A 18 -12.90 -2.48 -9.61
CA ASN A 18 -13.09 -3.94 -9.59
C ASN A 18 -12.31 -4.64 -8.44
N GLN A 19 -11.83 -3.86 -7.47
CA GLN A 19 -11.03 -4.28 -6.33
C GLN A 19 -9.62 -4.75 -6.67
N ASP A 20 -9.17 -4.69 -7.92
CA ASP A 20 -7.79 -5.03 -8.23
C ASP A 20 -6.85 -3.99 -7.64
N PHE A 21 -5.79 -4.49 -7.00
CA PHE A 21 -4.74 -3.69 -6.41
C PHE A 21 -3.44 -3.87 -7.20
N ASN A 22 -2.80 -2.75 -7.55
CA ASN A 22 -1.48 -2.79 -8.18
C ASN A 22 -0.50 -1.90 -7.42
N PHE A 23 0.69 -2.44 -7.18
CA PHE A 23 1.83 -1.71 -6.65
C PHE A 23 2.91 -1.62 -7.73
N ILE A 24 3.26 -0.40 -8.13
CA ILE A 24 4.29 -0.14 -9.14
C ILE A 24 5.45 0.60 -8.46
N PRO A 25 6.54 -0.08 -8.12
CA PRO A 25 7.70 0.59 -7.55
C PRO A 25 8.43 1.42 -8.61
N LYS A 26 8.97 2.58 -8.21
CA LYS A 26 9.81 3.41 -9.10
C LYS A 26 11.22 2.85 -9.22
N GLN A 27 11.76 2.38 -8.11
CA GLN A 27 13.10 1.81 -8.02
C GLN A 27 13.03 0.30 -8.21
N LYS A 28 14.10 -0.30 -8.75
CA LYS A 28 14.25 -1.75 -8.89
C LYS A 28 15.35 -2.23 -7.95
N THR A 29 15.03 -2.29 -6.67
CA THR A 29 15.84 -2.93 -5.63
C THR A 29 15.31 -4.34 -5.34
N GLN A 30 16.12 -5.17 -4.67
CA GLN A 30 15.67 -6.49 -4.23
C GLN A 30 14.39 -6.41 -3.40
N LEU A 31 14.31 -5.44 -2.48
CA LEU A 31 13.14 -5.24 -1.62
C LEU A 31 11.91 -4.81 -2.42
N THR A 32 12.05 -3.90 -3.39
CA THR A 32 10.92 -3.53 -4.26
C THR A 32 10.40 -4.70 -5.07
N SER A 33 11.28 -5.60 -5.53
CA SER A 33 10.88 -6.80 -6.26
C SER A 33 10.12 -7.77 -5.37
N MET A 34 10.55 -7.94 -4.11
CA MET A 34 9.82 -8.74 -3.13
C MET A 34 8.42 -8.20 -2.87
N PHE A 35 8.27 -6.89 -2.65
CA PHE A 35 6.95 -6.27 -2.48
C PHE A 35 6.09 -6.36 -3.73
N ALA A 36 6.65 -6.11 -4.92
CA ALA A 36 5.93 -6.24 -6.17
C ALA A 36 5.41 -7.67 -6.40
N GLN A 37 6.20 -8.69 -6.04
CA GLN A 37 5.80 -10.09 -6.13
C GLN A 37 4.74 -10.44 -5.07
N MET A 38 4.92 -10.01 -3.82
CA MET A 38 3.98 -10.25 -2.73
C MET A 38 2.60 -9.62 -3.01
N LEU A 39 2.61 -8.45 -3.63
CA LEU A 39 1.41 -7.66 -3.94
C LEU A 39 0.86 -7.95 -5.35
N GLN A 40 1.47 -8.88 -6.09
CA GLN A 40 1.01 -9.26 -7.41
C GLN A 40 -0.35 -9.97 -7.32
N ASN A 41 -1.29 -9.58 -8.18
CA ASN A 41 -2.64 -10.15 -8.27
C ASN A 41 -3.45 -10.06 -6.97
N GLN A 42 -3.08 -9.14 -6.07
CA GLN A 42 -3.84 -8.92 -4.85
C GLN A 42 -5.05 -8.03 -5.12
N LYS A 43 -6.04 -8.13 -4.24
CA LYS A 43 -7.22 -7.25 -4.24
C LYS A 43 -7.19 -6.33 -3.04
N TRP A 44 -8.04 -5.31 -3.06
CA TRP A 44 -8.23 -4.42 -1.93
C TRP A 44 -9.69 -4.34 -1.51
N ILE A 45 -9.91 -4.18 -0.21
CA ILE A 45 -11.20 -3.82 0.38
C ILE A 45 -11.01 -2.69 1.39
N PHE A 46 -12.08 -1.98 1.70
CA PHE A 46 -12.09 -0.99 2.77
C PHE A 46 -12.87 -1.52 3.97
N ASP A 47 -12.19 -1.65 5.11
CA ASP A 47 -12.79 -1.96 6.41
C ASP A 47 -13.30 -0.67 7.05
N GLU A 48 -14.58 -0.38 6.86
CA GLU A 48 -15.25 0.82 7.36
C GLU A 48 -15.19 0.99 8.88
N LYS A 49 -15.15 -0.13 9.62
CA LYS A 49 -15.12 -0.11 11.09
C LYS A 49 -13.76 0.34 11.60
N ARG A 50 -12.70 -0.10 10.92
CA ARG A 50 -11.31 0.22 11.27
C ARG A 50 -10.76 1.43 10.52
N LYS A 51 -11.48 1.93 9.51
CA LYS A 51 -11.00 2.94 8.55
C LYS A 51 -9.68 2.51 7.90
N LEU A 52 -9.61 1.25 7.50
CA LEU A 52 -8.40 0.57 7.03
C LEU A 52 -8.61 0.03 5.62
N ILE A 53 -7.69 0.34 4.70
CA ILE A 53 -7.62 -0.36 3.42
C ILE A 53 -6.85 -1.66 3.66
N ARG A 54 -7.43 -2.78 3.23
CA ARG A 54 -6.84 -4.10 3.42
C ARG A 54 -6.53 -4.73 2.08
N ILE A 55 -5.29 -5.16 1.91
CA ILE A 55 -4.79 -5.80 0.70
C ILE A 55 -4.68 -7.31 0.93
N GLY A 56 -5.06 -8.08 -0.08
CA GLY A 56 -4.91 -9.53 -0.10
C GLY A 56 -6.04 -10.18 -0.89
N THR A 57 -6.37 -11.40 -0.51
CA THR A 57 -7.42 -12.20 -1.13
C THR A 57 -8.42 -12.68 -0.09
N THR A 58 -9.54 -13.23 -0.54
CA THR A 58 -10.47 -13.94 0.34
C THR A 58 -9.82 -15.13 1.05
N LYS A 59 -8.83 -15.79 0.43
CA LYS A 59 -8.10 -16.93 1.00
C LYS A 59 -7.25 -16.53 2.21
N ASP A 60 -6.54 -15.41 2.13
CA ASP A 60 -5.77 -14.85 3.26
C ASP A 60 -6.59 -13.91 4.16
N ARG A 61 -7.88 -13.70 3.84
CA ARG A 61 -8.78 -12.79 4.56
C ARG A 61 -8.30 -11.34 4.52
N TYR A 62 -7.70 -10.91 3.41
CA TYR A 62 -7.15 -9.57 3.19
C TYR A 62 -6.18 -9.18 4.31
N SER A 63 -5.14 -9.99 4.51
CA SER A 63 -4.17 -9.83 5.59
C SER A 63 -2.74 -9.59 5.12
N ILE A 64 -2.52 -9.31 3.83
CA ILE A 64 -1.18 -9.13 3.27
C ILE A 64 -0.63 -7.75 3.62
N MET A 65 -1.46 -6.71 3.57
CA MET A 65 -1.06 -5.35 3.95
C MET A 65 -2.26 -4.52 4.43
N GLY A 66 -2.07 -3.81 5.54
CA GLY A 66 -2.98 -2.79 6.07
C GLY A 66 -2.46 -1.40 5.73
N ILE A 67 -3.33 -0.56 5.15
CA ILE A 67 -3.02 0.83 4.84
C ILE A 67 -4.07 1.72 5.50
N THR A 68 -3.66 2.49 6.51
CA THR A 68 -4.51 3.50 7.13
C THR A 68 -4.36 4.83 6.38
N PRO A 69 -5.40 5.30 5.67
CA PRO A 69 -5.40 6.64 5.09
C PRO A 69 -5.59 7.71 6.16
N LYS A 70 -4.84 8.81 6.05
CA LYS A 70 -4.95 9.98 6.93
C LYS A 70 -4.85 11.27 6.13
N ILE A 71 -5.46 12.34 6.65
CA ILE A 71 -5.26 13.70 6.16
C ILE A 71 -4.74 14.53 7.32
N GLU A 72 -3.56 15.13 7.15
CA GLU A 72 -2.94 16.00 8.14
C GLU A 72 -2.45 17.27 7.46
N LYS A 73 -2.81 18.45 7.97
CA LYS A 73 -2.38 19.76 7.45
C LYS A 73 -2.54 19.90 5.92
N ASN A 74 -3.68 19.46 5.40
CA ASN A 74 -4.05 19.43 3.97
C ASN A 74 -3.30 18.42 3.09
N ASN A 75 -2.40 17.62 3.65
CA ASN A 75 -1.70 16.56 2.93
C ASN A 75 -2.33 15.19 3.24
N ALA A 76 -2.39 14.34 2.22
CA ALA A 76 -2.85 12.96 2.36
C ALA A 76 -1.67 12.04 2.67
N TYR A 77 -1.89 11.08 3.57
CA TYR A 77 -0.88 10.11 4.00
C TYR A 77 -1.42 8.70 4.00
N PHE A 78 -0.55 7.74 3.69
CA PHE A 78 -0.76 6.32 3.96
C PHE A 78 0.19 5.86 5.04
N LYS A 79 -0.38 5.39 6.16
CA LYS A 79 0.38 4.62 7.15
C LYS A 79 0.27 3.14 6.82
N LEU A 80 1.40 2.50 6.51
CA LEU A 80 1.51 1.06 6.33
C LEU A 80 1.60 0.41 7.72
N GLU A 81 0.66 -0.48 8.06
CA GLU A 81 0.55 -1.02 9.43
C GLU A 81 1.70 -1.97 9.78
N GLU A 82 2.19 -2.75 8.82
CA GLU A 82 3.20 -3.80 9.06
C GLU A 82 4.61 -3.26 9.26
N VAL A 83 4.89 -2.08 8.70
CA VAL A 83 6.24 -1.49 8.68
C VAL A 83 6.32 -0.13 9.36
N GLU A 84 5.21 0.33 9.96
CA GLU A 84 5.07 1.61 10.67
C GLU A 84 5.56 2.85 9.90
N ILE A 85 5.54 2.79 8.56
CA ILE A 85 5.95 3.90 7.70
C ILE A 85 4.73 4.73 7.31
N SER A 86 4.88 6.05 7.36
CA SER A 86 3.91 7.01 6.83
C SER A 86 4.44 7.61 5.54
N LEU A 87 3.67 7.50 4.48
CA LEU A 87 3.98 7.97 3.13
C LEU A 87 3.08 9.15 2.81
N GLU A 88 3.67 10.29 2.45
CA GLU A 88 2.92 11.40 1.87
C GLU A 88 2.49 11.05 0.44
N LEU A 89 1.26 11.42 0.08
CA LEU A 89 0.63 11.02 -1.16
C LEU A 89 0.42 12.20 -2.09
N ILE A 90 0.70 11.96 -3.36
CA ILE A 90 0.32 12.83 -4.46
C ILE A 90 -0.62 12.03 -5.34
N LYS A 91 -1.79 12.59 -5.64
CA LYS A 91 -2.71 11.98 -6.60
C LYS A 91 -2.10 12.10 -8.01
N VAL A 92 -2.02 10.97 -8.70
CA VAL A 92 -1.58 10.85 -10.11
C VAL A 92 -2.78 10.93 -11.04
#